data_AF-A0A831M0F1-F1
#
_entry.id   AF-A0A831M0F1-F1
#
_cell.length_a   1.000
_cell.length_b   1.000
_cell.length_c   1.000
_cell.angle_alpha   90.00
_cell.angle_beta   90.00
_cell.angle_gamma   90.00
#
_symmetry.space_group_name_H-M   'P 1'
#
loop_
_entity.id
_entity.type
_entity.pdbx_description
1 polymer ?
#
loop_
_entity_poly.entity_id
_entity_poly.type
_entity_poly.pdbx_seq_one_letter_code
_entity_poly.pdbx_strand_id
1 'polypeptide(L)'
;MRAGVLFAALSLCTPLLRADASSPRVLLREAARHSADSIAAAAAEAPDEAVVLLRRGSPPIVQALAAATPALRTLLRFAEAHCVPESVCPAAAVFYRQIADKTLSFEQALSLAARREAYFHQLITLRIHGPDALFDRILHQEAETIRSAWMEGGESRAASGVARMPARDLYALLAYGQREESEISFARFFDHELAPRLAGGRLREAMQEARYLRARHFLVEAIRADRQSALVTLAGAGKSRLLALAAEGLAASPDPAAEGALAAEILEAYAALAPHRALEAALRKEAAANEPLAGLLAAWLERLRPGSLEPATAALAARYRAHLPDAATLDAAQTCPQRRCTQRMIFFDD
;
A
#
# COMPACT_ATOMS: atom_id res chain seq x y z
N MET A 1 13.07 -17.31 10.76
CA MET A 1 13.50 -16.40 9.67
C MET A 1 13.87 -17.11 8.34
N ARG A 2 13.32 -18.31 8.03
CA ARG A 2 13.69 -19.09 6.82
C ARG A 2 12.53 -19.34 5.82
N ALA A 3 11.31 -18.87 6.08
CA ALA A 3 10.11 -19.30 5.36
C ALA A 3 9.52 -18.24 4.39
N GLY A 4 9.60 -16.94 4.71
CA GLY A 4 9.28 -15.85 3.77
C GLY A 4 10.16 -15.81 2.50
N VAL A 5 11.28 -16.54 2.48
CA VAL A 5 12.17 -16.67 1.32
C VAL A 5 11.52 -17.44 0.17
N LEU A 6 10.56 -18.34 0.46
CA LEU A 6 10.03 -19.28 -0.52
C LEU A 6 8.98 -18.66 -1.46
N PHE A 7 8.11 -17.80 -0.92
CA PHE A 7 7.17 -17.01 -1.72
C PHE A 7 7.85 -15.79 -2.34
N ALA A 8 8.85 -15.21 -1.67
CA ALA A 8 9.72 -14.21 -2.29
C ALA A 8 10.44 -14.77 -3.52
N ALA A 9 10.94 -16.02 -3.47
CA ALA A 9 11.55 -16.71 -4.61
C ALA A 9 10.60 -16.89 -5.81
N LEU A 10 9.31 -17.15 -5.56
CA LEU A 10 8.30 -17.23 -6.63
C LEU A 10 7.92 -15.85 -7.17
N SER A 11 7.94 -14.80 -6.34
CA SER A 11 7.75 -13.40 -6.76
C SER A 11 8.98 -12.82 -7.48
N LEU A 12 10.17 -13.38 -7.25
CA LEU A 12 11.45 -13.03 -7.88
C LEU A 12 11.60 -13.51 -9.33
N CYS A 13 10.68 -14.32 -9.86
CA CYS A 13 10.67 -14.77 -11.26
C CYS A 13 9.74 -13.95 -12.17
N THR A 14 9.04 -12.94 -11.64
CA THR A 14 8.39 -11.88 -12.42
C THR A 14 9.37 -10.72 -12.59
N PRO A 15 9.46 -10.08 -13.78
CA PRO A 15 10.38 -8.97 -13.98
C PRO A 15 9.83 -7.73 -13.28
N LEU A 16 10.03 -7.61 -11.96
CA LEU A 16 9.96 -6.34 -11.24
C LEU A 16 11.34 -5.67 -11.22
N LEU A 17 12.01 -5.75 -12.37
CA LEU A 17 12.92 -4.72 -12.85
C LEU A 17 12.08 -3.78 -13.72
N ARG A 18 11.41 -2.82 -13.07
CA ARG A 18 11.18 -1.44 -13.57
C ARG A 18 10.36 -0.65 -12.56
N ALA A 19 11.07 -0.12 -11.56
CA ALA A 19 11.03 1.31 -11.32
C ALA A 19 12.41 1.65 -10.79
N ASP A 20 13.26 2.19 -11.67
CA ASP A 20 14.38 2.99 -11.20
C ASP A 20 13.83 3.94 -10.13
N ALA A 21 14.45 3.90 -8.96
CA ALA A 21 14.21 4.86 -7.89
C ALA A 21 14.78 6.25 -8.25
N SER A 22 14.65 6.66 -9.51
CA SER A 22 14.80 8.05 -9.91
C SER A 22 13.62 8.80 -9.33
N SER A 23 13.89 9.73 -8.41
CA SER A 23 12.90 10.70 -7.93
C SER A 23 12.10 11.23 -9.13
N PRO A 24 10.77 11.42 -9.05
CA PRO A 24 10.00 11.96 -10.16
C PRO A 24 10.52 13.31 -10.68
N ARG A 25 11.23 14.09 -9.84
CA ARG A 25 12.00 15.26 -10.27
C ARG A 25 13.15 14.94 -11.21
N VAL A 26 13.85 13.84 -10.95
CA VAL A 26 14.92 13.33 -11.82
C VAL A 26 14.31 12.89 -13.14
N LEU A 27 13.22 12.12 -13.12
CA LEU A 27 12.51 11.72 -14.34
C LEU A 27 12.03 12.91 -15.16
N LEU A 28 11.44 13.93 -14.53
CA LEU A 28 11.01 15.16 -15.21
C LEU A 28 12.20 15.95 -15.80
N ARG A 29 13.34 15.98 -15.11
CA ARG A 29 14.56 16.63 -15.59
C ARG A 29 15.23 15.86 -16.72
N GLU A 30 15.18 14.54 -16.69
CA GLU A 30 15.70 13.67 -17.75
C GLU A 30 14.78 13.70 -18.98
N ALA A 31 13.47 13.63 -18.80
CA ALA A 31 12.47 13.78 -19.86
C ALA A 31 12.63 15.12 -20.60
N ALA A 32 12.99 16.19 -19.88
CA ALA A 32 13.27 17.49 -20.47
C ALA A 32 14.44 17.50 -21.48
N ARG A 33 15.26 16.44 -21.52
CA ARG A 33 16.36 16.27 -22.48
C ARG A 33 15.95 15.50 -23.74
N HIS A 34 14.72 14.97 -23.80
CA HIS A 34 14.29 14.04 -24.84
C HIS A 34 13.22 14.62 -25.77
N SER A 35 11.97 14.78 -25.32
CA SER A 35 10.87 15.26 -26.16
C SER A 35 9.73 15.88 -25.34
N ALA A 36 8.88 16.69 -25.99
CA ALA A 36 7.69 17.28 -25.35
C ALA A 36 6.71 16.20 -24.84
N ASP A 37 6.53 15.12 -25.60
CA ASP A 37 5.67 13.99 -25.20
C ASP A 37 6.22 13.28 -23.95
N SER A 38 7.54 13.12 -23.85
CA SER A 38 8.18 12.52 -22.67
C SER A 38 7.97 13.38 -21.43
N ILE A 39 8.05 14.71 -21.57
CA ILE A 39 7.76 15.65 -20.48
C ILE A 39 6.30 15.57 -20.06
N ALA A 40 5.36 15.51 -21.02
CA ALA A 40 3.94 15.40 -20.73
C ALA A 40 3.59 14.09 -19.99
N ALA A 41 4.19 12.97 -20.40
CA ALA A 41 4.04 11.68 -19.72
C ALA A 41 4.58 11.74 -18.28
N ALA A 42 5.79 12.25 -18.08
CA ALA A 42 6.38 12.40 -16.75
C ALA A 42 5.57 13.35 -15.85
N ALA A 43 4.97 14.41 -16.43
CA ALA A 43 4.11 15.33 -15.69
C ALA A 43 2.76 14.70 -15.30
N ALA A 44 2.25 13.75 -16.09
CA ALA A 44 1.06 12.97 -15.72
C ALA A 44 1.34 12.04 -14.53
N GLU A 45 2.54 11.45 -14.48
CA GLU A 45 2.99 10.57 -13.39
C GLU A 45 3.34 11.34 -12.10
N ALA A 46 3.75 12.62 -12.23
CA ALA A 46 4.11 13.47 -11.11
C ALA A 46 3.65 14.94 -11.26
N PRO A 47 2.33 15.20 -11.20
CA PRO A 47 1.76 16.54 -11.40
C PRO A 47 2.16 17.53 -10.30
N ASP A 48 2.28 17.06 -9.06
CA ASP A 48 2.81 17.81 -7.91
C ASP A 48 4.22 18.34 -8.18
N GLU A 49 5.12 17.47 -8.64
CA GLU A 49 6.50 17.83 -8.93
C GLU A 49 6.64 18.69 -10.19
N ALA A 50 5.80 18.44 -11.20
CA ALA A 50 5.72 19.29 -12.38
C ALA A 50 5.36 20.74 -12.01
N VAL A 51 4.38 20.94 -11.12
CA VAL A 51 4.02 22.28 -10.62
C VAL A 51 5.16 22.92 -9.83
N VAL A 52 5.87 22.17 -8.99
CA VAL A 52 7.07 22.70 -8.29
C VAL A 52 8.12 23.20 -9.28
N LEU A 53 8.38 22.44 -10.36
CA LEU A 53 9.36 22.82 -11.38
C LEU A 53 8.88 24.01 -12.23
N LEU A 54 7.60 24.06 -12.60
CA LEU A 54 7.01 25.19 -13.33
C LEU A 54 7.14 26.50 -12.55
N ARG A 55 6.83 26.49 -11.25
CA ARG A 55 6.96 27.66 -10.37
C ARG A 55 8.40 28.17 -10.22
N ARG A 56 9.39 27.30 -10.45
CA ARG A 56 10.82 27.66 -10.47
C ARG A 56 11.31 28.16 -11.83
N GLY A 57 10.41 28.27 -12.83
CA GLY A 57 10.72 28.79 -14.16
C GLY A 57 11.40 27.76 -15.07
N SER A 58 10.66 26.75 -15.52
CA SER A 58 11.13 25.74 -16.47
C SER A 58 10.46 25.88 -17.85
N PRO A 59 11.04 26.66 -18.80
CA PRO A 59 10.45 26.90 -20.12
C PRO A 59 10.11 25.63 -20.93
N PRO A 60 10.95 24.57 -20.94
CA PRO A 60 10.63 23.34 -21.66
C PRO A 60 9.34 22.67 -21.18
N ILE A 61 9.07 22.72 -19.87
CA ILE A 61 7.85 22.13 -19.28
C ILE A 61 6.63 22.97 -19.65
N VAL A 62 6.73 24.29 -19.64
CA VAL A 62 5.63 25.20 -20.06
C VAL A 62 5.22 24.90 -21.51
N GLN A 63 6.19 24.84 -22.42
CA GLN A 63 5.92 24.59 -23.85
C GLN A 63 5.30 23.21 -24.08
N ALA A 64 5.84 22.17 -23.43
CA ALA A 64 5.31 20.81 -23.55
C ALA A 64 3.87 20.71 -23.03
N LEU A 65 3.58 21.28 -21.86
CA LEU A 65 2.23 21.23 -21.29
C LEU A 65 1.23 22.08 -22.05
N ALA A 66 1.63 23.22 -22.63
CA ALA A 66 0.76 24.05 -23.45
C ALA A 66 0.24 23.32 -24.71
N ALA A 67 1.03 22.39 -25.25
CA ALA A 67 0.65 21.54 -26.38
C ALA A 67 -0.02 20.21 -25.96
N ALA A 68 -0.08 19.91 -24.66
CA ALA A 68 -0.59 18.65 -24.14
C ALA A 68 -2.13 18.61 -24.05
N THR A 69 -2.64 17.50 -23.50
CA THR A 69 -4.08 17.30 -23.30
C THR A 69 -4.72 18.40 -22.44
N PRO A 70 -6.05 18.65 -22.57
CA PRO A 70 -6.74 19.62 -21.72
C PRO A 70 -6.53 19.39 -20.22
N ALA A 71 -6.40 18.12 -19.81
CA ALA A 71 -6.12 17.78 -18.42
C ALA A 71 -4.74 18.25 -17.98
N LEU A 72 -3.68 17.94 -18.73
CA LEU A 72 -2.33 18.35 -18.35
C LEU A 72 -2.13 19.88 -18.39
N ARG A 73 -2.87 20.58 -19.24
CA ARG A 73 -2.87 22.06 -19.27
C ARG A 73 -3.36 22.69 -17.97
N THR A 74 -4.14 21.99 -17.13
CA THR A 74 -4.56 22.54 -15.83
C THR A 74 -3.39 22.73 -14.86
N LEU A 75 -2.27 22.03 -15.05
CA LEU A 75 -1.07 22.18 -14.23
C LEU A 75 -0.47 23.59 -14.35
N LEU A 76 -0.57 24.23 -15.53
CA LEU A 76 -0.13 25.61 -15.73
C LEU A 76 -0.88 26.58 -14.83
N ARG A 77 -2.19 26.37 -14.63
CA ARG A 77 -3.01 27.20 -13.73
C ARG A 77 -2.54 27.13 -12.27
N PHE A 78 -2.07 25.96 -11.81
CA PHE A 78 -1.51 25.80 -10.47
C PHE A 78 -0.12 26.44 -10.33
N ALA A 79 0.65 26.50 -11.41
CA ALA A 79 1.94 27.19 -11.40
C ALA A 79 1.77 28.71 -11.27
N GLU A 80 0.72 29.28 -11.88
CA GLU A 80 0.42 30.71 -11.84
C GLU A 80 -0.36 31.16 -10.60
N ALA A 81 -1.03 30.24 -9.91
CA ALA A 81 -1.84 30.55 -8.73
C ALA A 81 -1.00 30.98 -7.52
N HIS A 82 -1.55 31.91 -6.72
CA HIS A 82 -0.94 32.32 -5.45
C HIS A 82 -1.51 31.47 -4.32
N CYS A 83 -0.74 30.47 -3.87
CA CYS A 83 -1.11 29.55 -2.81
C CYS A 83 -0.38 29.87 -1.51
N VAL A 84 -1.12 29.87 -0.39
CA VAL A 84 -0.55 29.99 0.96
C VAL A 84 -1.12 28.86 1.83
N PRO A 85 -0.26 27.98 2.38
CA PRO A 85 1.18 27.87 2.13
C PRO A 85 1.50 27.46 0.67
N GLU A 86 2.74 27.68 0.22
CA GLU A 86 3.16 27.41 -1.17
C GLU A 86 2.96 25.95 -1.59
N SER A 87 2.97 25.02 -0.63
CA SER A 87 2.76 23.58 -0.85
C SER A 87 1.36 23.22 -1.33
N VAL A 88 0.35 24.09 -1.15
CA VAL A 88 -1.05 23.81 -1.52
C VAL A 88 -1.20 23.63 -3.03
N CYS A 89 -0.54 24.46 -3.83
CA CYS A 89 -0.65 24.40 -5.30
C CYS A 89 -0.12 23.07 -5.87
N PRO A 90 1.11 22.62 -5.53
CA PRO A 90 1.58 21.28 -5.88
C PRO A 90 0.66 20.15 -5.42
N ALA A 91 0.18 20.17 -4.18
CA ALA A 91 -0.70 19.12 -3.65
C ALA A 91 -2.04 19.06 -4.42
N ALA A 92 -2.66 20.22 -4.69
CA ALA A 92 -3.90 20.30 -5.45
C ALA A 92 -3.76 19.83 -6.91
N ALA A 93 -2.55 19.94 -7.49
CA ALA A 93 -2.27 19.51 -8.86
C ALA A 93 -2.47 18.01 -9.08
N VAL A 94 -2.40 17.20 -8.03
CA VAL A 94 -2.71 15.76 -8.08
C VAL A 94 -4.15 15.50 -8.58
N PHE A 95 -5.06 16.46 -8.42
CA PHE A 95 -6.44 16.37 -8.89
C PHE A 95 -6.65 16.89 -10.32
N TYR A 96 -5.60 17.07 -11.12
CA TYR A 96 -5.69 17.66 -12.46
C TYR A 96 -6.70 16.94 -13.37
N ARG A 97 -6.81 15.61 -13.27
CA ARG A 97 -7.80 14.81 -14.02
C ARG A 97 -9.22 15.13 -13.58
N GLN A 98 -9.49 15.15 -12.28
CA GLN A 98 -10.82 15.46 -11.74
C GLN A 98 -11.27 16.87 -12.11
N ILE A 99 -10.33 17.83 -12.16
CA ILE A 99 -10.59 19.19 -12.61
C ILE A 99 -10.92 19.24 -14.11
N ALA A 100 -10.16 18.52 -14.93
CA ALA A 100 -10.40 18.42 -16.37
C ALA A 100 -11.77 17.81 -16.68
N ASP A 101 -12.15 16.78 -15.90
CA ASP A 101 -13.41 16.05 -16.03
C ASP A 101 -14.58 16.77 -15.32
N LYS A 102 -14.33 17.95 -14.73
CA LYS A 102 -15.32 18.78 -14.01
C LYS A 102 -15.99 18.07 -12.82
N THR A 103 -15.36 17.01 -12.30
CA THR A 103 -15.82 16.31 -11.09
C THR A 103 -15.33 17.00 -9.81
N LEU A 104 -14.32 17.86 -9.92
CA LEU A 104 -13.82 18.71 -8.84
C LEU A 104 -13.50 20.11 -9.40
N SER A 105 -13.90 21.18 -8.72
CA SER A 105 -13.49 22.53 -9.13
C SER A 105 -12.04 22.82 -8.75
N PHE A 106 -11.43 23.79 -9.40
CA PHE A 106 -10.06 24.23 -9.08
C PHE A 106 -9.96 24.76 -7.64
N GLU A 107 -10.95 25.53 -7.20
CA GLU A 107 -11.05 26.10 -5.85
C GLU A 107 -11.29 25.00 -4.80
N GLN A 108 -12.10 23.99 -5.13
CA GLN A 108 -12.32 22.82 -4.28
C GLN A 108 -11.02 22.02 -4.11
N ALA A 109 -10.26 21.82 -5.18
CA ALA A 109 -8.95 21.15 -5.13
C ALA A 109 -7.97 21.88 -4.20
N LEU A 110 -7.90 23.21 -4.30
CA LEU A 110 -7.10 24.04 -3.39
C LEU A 110 -7.58 23.94 -1.93
N SER A 111 -8.89 24.01 -1.70
CA SER A 111 -9.48 23.89 -0.35
C SER A 111 -9.24 22.52 0.29
N LEU A 112 -9.23 21.45 -0.51
CA LEU A 112 -8.88 20.11 -0.05
C LEU A 112 -7.39 20.05 0.29
N ALA A 113 -6.51 20.45 -0.63
CA ALA A 113 -5.06 20.45 -0.44
C ALA A 113 -4.58 21.31 0.74
N ALA A 114 -5.32 22.35 1.11
CA ALA A 114 -5.05 23.17 2.29
C ALA A 114 -5.36 22.46 3.63
N ARG A 115 -6.15 21.39 3.61
CA ARG A 115 -6.59 20.64 4.80
C ARG A 115 -6.09 19.20 4.70
N ARG A 116 -4.96 18.91 5.33
CA ARG A 116 -4.19 17.68 5.12
C ARG A 116 -5.00 16.40 5.29
N GLU A 117 -5.89 16.32 6.27
CA GLU A 117 -6.71 15.13 6.52
C GLU A 117 -7.80 14.98 5.46
N ALA A 118 -8.41 16.10 5.02
CA ALA A 118 -9.39 16.10 3.94
C ALA A 118 -8.73 15.76 2.58
N TYR A 119 -7.50 16.23 2.37
CA TYR A 119 -6.68 15.85 1.22
C TYR A 119 -6.40 14.35 1.21
N PHE A 120 -5.91 13.80 2.32
CA PHE A 120 -5.63 12.37 2.45
C PHE A 120 -6.88 11.51 2.26
N HIS A 121 -8.00 11.90 2.87
CA HIS A 121 -9.30 11.27 2.67
C HIS A 121 -9.71 11.22 1.18
N GLN A 122 -9.53 12.33 0.47
CA GLN A 122 -9.87 12.41 -0.94
C GLN A 122 -8.94 11.53 -1.80
N LEU A 123 -7.64 11.48 -1.49
CA LEU A 123 -6.69 10.62 -2.18
C LEU A 123 -7.06 9.13 -2.03
N ILE A 124 -7.44 8.70 -0.82
CA ILE A 124 -7.96 7.34 -0.59
C ILE A 124 -9.19 7.10 -1.46
N THR A 125 -10.13 8.04 -1.44
CA THR A 125 -11.38 7.94 -2.19
C THR A 125 -11.10 7.75 -3.69
N LEU A 126 -10.18 8.51 -4.27
CA LEU A 126 -9.79 8.34 -5.67
C LEU A 126 -9.08 7.01 -5.93
N ARG A 127 -8.14 6.63 -5.05
CA ARG A 127 -7.36 5.40 -5.19
C ARG A 127 -8.21 4.12 -5.12
N ILE A 128 -9.33 4.15 -4.40
CA ILE A 128 -10.30 3.06 -4.28
C ILE A 128 -11.04 2.81 -5.62
N HIS A 129 -11.18 3.84 -6.46
CA HIS A 129 -11.94 3.77 -7.71
C HIS A 129 -11.07 3.42 -8.94
N GLY A 130 -9.73 3.42 -8.81
CA GLY A 130 -8.84 2.99 -9.89
C GLY A 130 -7.40 2.75 -9.42
N PRO A 131 -6.70 1.73 -9.97
CA PRO A 131 -5.29 1.52 -9.71
C PRO A 131 -4.48 2.66 -10.34
N ASP A 132 -3.77 3.41 -9.51
CA ASP A 132 -2.96 4.52 -9.96
C ASP A 132 -1.71 4.68 -9.09
N ALA A 133 -0.54 4.42 -9.69
CA ALA A 133 0.75 4.52 -9.02
C ALA A 133 1.02 5.94 -8.50
N LEU A 134 0.43 6.98 -9.13
CA LEU A 134 0.48 8.35 -8.62
C LEU A 134 -0.07 8.42 -7.19
N PHE A 135 -1.29 7.92 -6.99
CA PHE A 135 -1.93 8.01 -5.69
C PHE A 135 -1.22 7.15 -4.64
N ASP A 136 -0.67 5.99 -5.01
CA ASP A 136 0.13 5.17 -4.08
C ASP A 136 1.36 5.92 -3.58
N ARG A 137 2.06 6.65 -4.46
CA ARG A 137 3.20 7.52 -4.11
C ARG A 137 2.78 8.66 -3.18
N ILE A 138 1.72 9.40 -3.54
CA ILE A 138 1.28 10.56 -2.75
C ILE A 138 0.72 10.13 -1.39
N LEU A 139 -0.09 9.06 -1.34
CA LEU A 139 -0.60 8.51 -0.08
C LEU A 139 0.53 8.08 0.85
N HIS A 140 1.60 7.50 0.31
CA HIS A 140 2.79 7.16 1.09
C HIS A 140 3.42 8.40 1.74
N GLN A 141 3.71 9.43 0.94
CA GLN A 141 4.33 10.67 1.41
C GLN A 141 3.45 11.43 2.43
N GLU A 142 2.15 11.51 2.17
CA GLU A 142 1.20 12.17 3.06
C GLU A 142 1.01 11.39 4.36
N ALA A 143 0.96 10.05 4.31
CA ALA A 143 0.91 9.23 5.51
C ALA A 143 2.13 9.47 6.41
N GLU A 144 3.34 9.48 5.86
CA GLU A 144 4.57 9.78 6.60
C GLU A 144 4.54 11.19 7.19
N THR A 145 4.07 12.17 6.42
CA THR A 145 3.99 13.57 6.85
C THR A 145 3.01 13.74 8.01
N ILE A 146 1.81 13.16 7.91
CA ILE A 146 0.79 13.22 8.98
C ILE A 146 1.31 12.51 10.23
N ARG A 147 1.93 11.35 10.08
CA ARG A 147 2.44 10.55 11.21
C ARG A 147 3.61 11.21 11.91
N SER A 148 4.55 11.78 11.16
CA SER A 148 5.68 12.51 11.73
C SER A 148 5.18 13.71 12.54
N ALA A 149 4.24 14.49 12.00
CA ALA A 149 3.61 15.59 12.71
C ALA A 149 2.85 15.13 13.97
N TRP A 150 2.16 13.98 13.92
CA TRP A 150 1.51 13.39 15.09
C TRP A 150 2.51 12.91 16.15
N MET A 151 3.66 12.36 15.72
CA MET A 151 4.71 11.87 16.61
C MET A 151 5.38 13.02 17.37
N GLU A 152 5.71 14.10 16.65
CA GLU A 152 6.33 15.33 17.14
C GLU A 152 5.38 16.16 18.02
N GLY A 153 4.07 16.11 17.77
CA GLY A 153 3.04 16.90 18.45
C GLY A 153 2.85 16.63 19.95
N GLY A 154 3.56 15.66 20.54
CA GLY A 154 3.60 15.43 21.99
C GLY A 154 2.22 15.22 22.62
N GLU A 155 1.83 16.10 23.56
CA GLU A 155 0.51 16.14 24.23
C GLU A 155 -0.53 16.95 23.44
N SER A 156 -0.13 17.80 22.48
CA SER A 156 -1.02 18.58 21.62
C SER A 156 -1.51 17.79 20.40
N ARG A 157 -1.72 16.47 20.55
CA ARG A 157 -2.21 15.59 19.47
C ARG A 157 -3.58 16.02 18.93
N ALA A 158 -4.36 16.71 19.74
CA ALA A 158 -5.65 17.29 19.35
C ALA A 158 -5.56 18.28 18.18
N ALA A 159 -4.40 18.91 17.96
CA ALA A 159 -4.18 19.83 16.85
C ALA A 159 -3.98 19.10 15.50
N SER A 160 -3.59 17.83 15.51
CA SER A 160 -3.16 17.10 14.31
C SER A 160 -4.29 16.66 13.36
N GLY A 161 -5.55 16.99 13.63
CA GLY A 161 -6.71 16.58 12.81
C GLY A 161 -7.00 15.07 12.76
N VAL A 162 -5.99 14.23 13.02
CA VAL A 162 -6.01 12.76 13.14
C VAL A 162 -7.13 12.28 14.07
N ALA A 163 -7.36 13.02 15.16
CA ALA A 163 -8.44 12.76 16.12
C ALA A 163 -9.83 12.63 15.45
N ARG A 164 -10.06 13.29 14.31
CA ARG A 164 -11.36 13.28 13.61
C ARG A 164 -11.39 12.36 12.40
N MET A 165 -10.27 11.72 12.05
CA MET A 165 -10.21 10.82 10.90
C MET A 165 -11.04 9.55 11.15
N PRO A 166 -11.78 9.06 10.14
CA PRO A 166 -12.52 7.81 10.25
C PRO A 166 -11.55 6.62 10.32
N ALA A 167 -12.03 5.49 10.83
CA ALA A 167 -11.24 4.28 10.98
C ALA A 167 -10.59 3.82 9.67
N ARG A 168 -11.31 3.92 8.55
CA ARG A 168 -10.81 3.65 7.19
C ARG A 168 -9.54 4.43 6.87
N ASP A 169 -9.53 5.73 7.15
CA ASP A 169 -8.40 6.59 6.79
C ASP A 169 -7.22 6.37 7.72
N LEU A 170 -7.45 6.11 9.00
CA LEU A 170 -6.39 5.78 9.96
C LEU A 170 -5.74 4.42 9.65
N TYR A 171 -6.55 3.44 9.25
CA TYR A 171 -6.06 2.17 8.72
C TYR A 171 -5.16 2.39 7.50
N ALA A 172 -5.63 3.15 6.51
CA ALA A 172 -4.87 3.42 5.30
C ALA A 172 -3.57 4.20 5.62
N LEU A 173 -3.63 5.16 6.53
CA LEU A 173 -2.46 5.92 6.98
C LEU A 173 -1.38 5.02 7.60
N LEU A 174 -1.75 4.03 8.42
CA LEU A 174 -0.81 3.02 8.91
C LEU A 174 -0.33 2.07 7.80
N ALA A 175 -1.21 1.71 6.87
CA ALA A 175 -0.85 0.84 5.74
C ALA A 175 0.14 1.51 4.77
N TYR A 176 0.07 2.83 4.62
CA TYR A 176 0.94 3.60 3.72
C TYR A 176 2.23 4.09 4.40
N GLY A 177 2.23 4.54 5.65
CA GLY A 177 3.39 5.22 6.26
C GLY A 177 4.52 4.31 6.78
N GLN A 178 5.09 3.43 5.96
CA GLN A 178 5.94 2.32 6.41
C GLN A 178 7.47 2.48 6.21
N ARG A 179 7.99 3.51 5.51
CA ARG A 179 9.33 3.39 4.92
C ARG A 179 10.50 3.54 5.90
N GLU A 180 10.32 4.22 7.04
CA GLU A 180 11.42 4.56 7.96
C GLU A 180 11.05 4.49 9.44
N GLU A 181 9.92 3.87 9.77
CA GLU A 181 9.42 3.93 11.14
C GLU A 181 9.90 2.77 12.02
N SER A 182 10.15 3.10 13.29
CA SER A 182 10.28 2.09 14.33
C SER A 182 8.94 1.38 14.58
N GLU A 183 8.99 0.09 14.89
CA GLU A 183 7.85 -0.70 15.37
C GLU A 183 7.12 -0.02 16.54
N ILE A 184 7.86 0.75 17.36
CA ILE A 184 7.33 1.54 18.49
C ILE A 184 6.40 2.65 18.00
N SER A 185 6.77 3.39 16.96
CA SER A 185 5.95 4.46 16.38
C SER A 185 4.65 3.91 15.79
N PHE A 186 4.72 2.77 15.10
CA PHE A 186 3.55 2.05 14.61
C PHE A 186 2.63 1.65 15.75
N ALA A 187 3.16 0.92 16.73
CA ALA A 187 2.42 0.44 17.89
C ALA A 187 1.70 1.57 18.62
N ARG A 188 2.41 2.70 18.86
CA ARG A 188 1.85 3.86 19.54
C ARG A 188 0.68 4.45 18.79
N PHE A 189 0.81 4.65 17.48
CA PHE A 189 -0.27 5.20 16.65
C PHE A 189 -1.45 4.23 16.57
N PHE A 190 -1.17 2.94 16.36
CA PHE A 190 -2.18 1.90 16.34
C PHE A 190 -3.01 1.89 17.63
N ASP A 191 -2.36 1.89 18.80
CA ASP A 191 -3.06 1.78 20.09
C ASP A 191 -3.86 3.03 20.44
N HIS A 192 -3.34 4.22 20.12
CA HIS A 192 -3.96 5.48 20.52
C HIS A 192 -5.02 5.95 19.52
N GLU A 193 -4.81 5.72 18.24
CA GLU A 193 -5.69 6.25 17.20
C GLU A 193 -6.55 5.17 16.56
N LEU A 194 -5.96 4.09 16.05
CA LEU A 194 -6.74 3.14 15.27
C LEU A 194 -7.58 2.19 16.15
N ALA A 195 -6.97 1.54 17.13
CA ALA A 195 -7.61 0.50 17.94
C ALA A 195 -8.90 0.97 18.65
N PRO A 196 -8.96 2.17 19.25
CA PRO A 196 -10.20 2.67 19.87
C PRO A 196 -11.35 2.83 18.87
N ARG A 197 -11.04 3.21 17.61
CA ARG A 197 -12.04 3.37 16.55
C ARG A 197 -12.47 2.05 15.93
N LEU A 198 -11.65 1.01 16.06
CA LEU A 198 -11.97 -0.34 15.61
C LEU A 198 -12.60 -1.21 16.71
N ALA A 199 -12.72 -0.70 17.94
CA ALA A 199 -13.34 -1.41 19.05
C ALA A 199 -14.73 -1.95 18.65
N GLY A 200 -15.06 -3.14 19.13
CA GLY A 200 -16.30 -3.86 18.76
C GLY A 200 -16.18 -4.76 17.51
N GLY A 201 -14.97 -4.98 16.98
CA GLY A 201 -14.77 -5.94 15.88
C GLY A 201 -14.85 -5.33 14.47
N ARG A 202 -14.58 -4.02 14.34
CA ARG A 202 -14.80 -3.24 13.11
C ARG A 202 -13.62 -3.23 12.12
N LEU A 203 -12.58 -4.04 12.35
CA LEU A 203 -11.41 -4.08 11.45
C LEU A 203 -11.78 -4.43 10.01
N ARG A 204 -12.68 -5.41 9.83
CA ARG A 204 -13.14 -5.83 8.51
C ARG A 204 -13.87 -4.71 7.77
N GLU A 205 -14.74 -3.99 8.47
CA GLU A 205 -15.51 -2.87 7.91
C GLU A 205 -14.57 -1.78 7.40
N ALA A 206 -13.61 -1.33 8.22
CA ALA A 206 -12.62 -0.33 7.81
C ALA A 206 -11.78 -0.78 6.59
N MET A 207 -11.36 -2.05 6.55
CA MET A 207 -10.65 -2.62 5.39
C MET A 207 -11.55 -2.68 4.15
N GLN A 208 -12.82 -3.07 4.30
CA GLN A 208 -13.78 -3.15 3.19
C GLN A 208 -14.10 -1.78 2.60
N GLU A 209 -14.32 -0.77 3.45
CA GLU A 209 -14.50 0.61 3.04
C GLU A 209 -13.28 1.14 2.28
N ALA A 210 -12.08 0.69 2.65
CA ALA A 210 -10.83 0.99 1.95
C ALA A 210 -10.55 0.03 0.77
N ARG A 211 -11.49 -0.85 0.40
CA ARG A 211 -11.31 -1.92 -0.61
C ARG A 211 -10.01 -2.71 -0.45
N TYR A 212 -9.63 -2.98 0.80
CA TYR A 212 -8.45 -3.74 1.20
C TYR A 212 -7.12 -3.14 0.70
N LEU A 213 -7.08 -1.82 0.42
CA LEU A 213 -5.85 -1.14 0.03
C LEU A 213 -4.73 -1.43 1.03
N ARG A 214 -3.70 -2.16 0.58
CA ARG A 214 -2.53 -2.55 1.38
C ARG A 214 -2.88 -3.30 2.68
N ALA A 215 -3.95 -4.08 2.70
CA ALA A 215 -4.41 -4.78 3.89
C ALA A 215 -3.38 -5.75 4.46
N ARG A 216 -2.67 -6.51 3.62
CA ARG A 216 -1.66 -7.44 4.13
C ARG A 216 -0.42 -6.73 4.64
N HIS A 217 0.02 -5.66 3.98
CA HIS A 217 1.08 -4.79 4.49
C HIS A 217 0.75 -4.27 5.90
N PHE A 218 -0.46 -3.78 6.11
CA PHE A 218 -0.90 -3.33 7.44
C PHE A 218 -0.86 -4.47 8.48
N LEU A 219 -1.39 -5.64 8.12
CA LEU A 219 -1.43 -6.80 9.02
C LEU A 219 -0.02 -7.28 9.39
N VAL A 220 0.89 -7.37 8.41
CA VAL A 220 2.30 -7.73 8.64
C VAL A 220 2.98 -6.75 9.59
N GLU A 221 2.81 -5.44 9.39
CA GLU A 221 3.42 -4.45 10.28
C GLU A 221 2.82 -4.47 11.69
N ALA A 222 1.51 -4.66 11.81
CA ALA A 222 0.89 -4.84 13.12
C ALA A 222 1.37 -6.12 13.83
N ILE A 223 1.72 -7.18 13.10
CA ILE A 223 2.32 -8.39 13.67
C ILE A 223 3.74 -8.10 14.17
N ARG A 224 4.55 -7.41 13.36
CA ARG A 224 5.93 -7.00 13.70
C ARG A 224 5.95 -6.11 14.93
N ALA A 225 5.00 -5.18 15.03
CA ALA A 225 4.82 -4.30 16.19
C ALA A 225 4.15 -4.99 17.41
N ASP A 226 4.12 -6.32 17.46
CA ASP A 226 3.55 -7.13 18.55
C ASP A 226 2.10 -6.77 18.91
N ARG A 227 1.26 -6.47 17.90
CA ARG A 227 -0.18 -6.17 18.07
C ARG A 227 -1.08 -7.33 17.68
N GLN A 228 -0.55 -8.54 17.73
CA GLN A 228 -1.24 -9.73 17.25
C GLN A 228 -2.54 -10.03 18.03
N SER A 229 -2.48 -9.95 19.36
CA SER A 229 -3.64 -10.15 20.24
C SER A 229 -4.69 -9.06 20.06
N ALA A 230 -4.26 -7.82 19.84
CA ALA A 230 -5.16 -6.71 19.55
C ALA A 230 -5.89 -6.91 18.21
N LEU A 231 -5.16 -7.30 17.15
CA LEU A 231 -5.75 -7.62 15.84
C LEU A 231 -6.83 -8.70 15.93
N VAL A 232 -6.59 -9.78 16.69
CA VAL A 232 -7.58 -10.85 16.89
C VAL A 232 -8.86 -10.31 17.54
N THR A 233 -8.73 -9.44 18.52
CA THR A 233 -9.87 -8.79 19.19
C THR A 233 -10.62 -7.87 18.22
N LEU A 234 -9.90 -7.01 17.48
CA LEU A 234 -10.46 -6.06 16.53
C LEU A 234 -11.06 -6.71 15.27
N ALA A 235 -10.68 -7.94 14.94
CA ALA A 235 -11.32 -8.77 13.92
C ALA A 235 -12.64 -9.44 14.39
N GLY A 236 -13.07 -9.16 15.63
CA GLY A 236 -14.30 -9.69 16.22
C GLY A 236 -14.07 -10.99 17.00
N ALA A 237 -13.05 -10.99 17.88
CA ALA A 237 -12.71 -12.04 18.85
C ALA A 237 -12.53 -13.46 18.28
N GLY A 238 -11.97 -13.57 17.07
CA GLY A 238 -11.75 -14.86 16.43
C GLY A 238 -10.53 -14.88 15.52
N LYS A 239 -9.52 -15.70 15.87
CA LYS A 239 -8.29 -15.92 15.09
C LYS A 239 -8.57 -16.28 13.63
N SER A 240 -9.59 -17.11 13.40
CA SER A 240 -10.02 -17.48 12.05
C SER A 240 -10.47 -16.29 11.20
N ARG A 241 -11.04 -15.24 11.80
CA ARG A 241 -11.52 -14.05 11.07
C ARG A 241 -10.36 -13.17 10.62
N LEU A 242 -9.35 -13.00 11.47
CA LEU A 242 -8.12 -12.30 11.11
C LEU A 242 -7.43 -12.97 9.92
N LEU A 243 -7.34 -14.30 9.94
CA LEU A 243 -6.75 -15.06 8.83
C LEU A 243 -7.58 -14.98 7.55
N ALA A 244 -8.92 -14.96 7.66
CA ALA A 244 -9.78 -14.72 6.51
C ALA A 244 -9.50 -13.35 5.85
N LEU A 245 -9.28 -12.30 6.65
CA LEU A 245 -8.91 -10.97 6.14
C LEU A 245 -7.60 -10.99 5.34
N ALA A 246 -6.63 -11.83 5.72
CA ALA A 246 -5.40 -11.99 4.97
C ALA A 246 -5.63 -12.59 3.57
N ALA A 247 -6.69 -13.37 3.37
CA ALA A 247 -7.04 -13.95 2.07
C ALA A 247 -8.03 -13.09 1.24
N GLU A 248 -8.89 -12.29 1.87
CA GLU A 248 -9.97 -11.55 1.18
C GLU A 248 -9.51 -10.47 0.18
N GLY A 249 -9.82 -10.62 -1.09
CA GLY A 249 -9.50 -9.64 -2.14
C GLY A 249 -8.10 -9.77 -2.73
N LEU A 250 -7.41 -10.91 -2.51
CA LEU A 250 -6.12 -11.21 -3.14
C LEU A 250 -6.21 -11.23 -4.66
N ALA A 251 -7.23 -11.91 -5.21
CA ALA A 251 -7.39 -12.05 -6.65
C ALA A 251 -7.66 -10.72 -7.37
N ALA A 252 -8.24 -9.74 -6.66
CA ALA A 252 -8.56 -8.42 -7.19
C ALA A 252 -7.42 -7.38 -7.00
N SER A 253 -6.31 -7.79 -6.37
CA SER A 253 -5.14 -6.91 -6.20
C SER A 253 -4.48 -6.57 -7.54
N PRO A 254 -3.91 -5.36 -7.70
CA PRO A 254 -3.06 -5.03 -8.84
C PRO A 254 -1.82 -5.94 -8.96
N ASP A 255 -1.31 -6.44 -7.83
CA ASP A 255 -0.23 -7.43 -7.77
C ASP A 255 -0.63 -8.57 -6.81
N PRO A 256 -1.35 -9.59 -7.31
CA PRO A 256 -1.78 -10.72 -6.50
C PRO A 256 -0.63 -11.57 -5.96
N ALA A 257 0.50 -11.62 -6.66
CA ALA A 257 1.64 -12.44 -6.27
C ALA A 257 2.35 -11.85 -5.05
N ALA A 258 2.64 -10.55 -5.07
CA ALA A 258 3.25 -9.85 -3.93
C ALA A 258 2.33 -9.88 -2.69
N GLU A 259 1.03 -9.60 -2.85
CA GLU A 259 0.06 -9.68 -1.75
C GLU A 259 -0.12 -11.12 -1.23
N GLY A 260 0.04 -12.12 -2.12
CA GLY A 260 0.07 -13.54 -1.77
C GLY A 260 1.23 -13.92 -0.86
N ALA A 261 2.43 -13.38 -1.11
CA ALA A 261 3.59 -13.58 -0.26
C ALA A 261 3.36 -13.02 1.16
N LEU A 262 2.77 -11.83 1.27
CA LEU A 262 2.42 -11.23 2.56
C LEU A 262 1.33 -12.03 3.28
N ALA A 263 0.34 -12.55 2.53
CA ALA A 263 -0.66 -13.45 3.10
C ALA A 263 -0.02 -14.72 3.68
N ALA A 264 0.96 -15.31 3.00
CA ALA A 264 1.69 -16.46 3.51
C ALA A 264 2.47 -16.13 4.80
N GLU A 265 3.11 -14.96 4.89
CA GLU A 265 3.78 -14.48 6.12
C GLU A 265 2.80 -14.38 7.30
N ILE A 266 1.59 -13.85 7.06
CA ILE A 266 0.53 -13.78 8.08
C ILE A 266 0.08 -15.20 8.48
N LEU A 267 -0.10 -16.10 7.50
CA LEU A 267 -0.49 -17.48 7.78
C LEU A 267 0.55 -18.18 8.66
N GLU A 268 1.85 -18.00 8.39
CA GLU A 268 2.91 -18.56 9.23
C GLU A 268 2.84 -18.05 10.67
N ALA A 269 2.66 -16.74 10.86
CA ALA A 269 2.58 -16.13 12.18
C ALA A 269 1.40 -16.66 13.02
N TYR A 270 0.32 -17.10 12.36
CA TYR A 270 -0.91 -17.53 13.03
C TYR A 270 -1.30 -19.00 12.82
N ALA A 271 -0.54 -19.80 12.09
CA ALA A 271 -0.91 -21.19 11.78
C ALA A 271 -1.04 -22.10 13.00
N ALA A 272 -0.37 -21.77 14.11
CA ALA A 272 -0.53 -22.49 15.38
C ALA A 272 -1.89 -22.21 16.06
N LEU A 273 -2.62 -21.18 15.62
CA LEU A 273 -3.77 -20.63 16.30
C LEU A 273 -5.07 -21.15 15.63
N ALA A 274 -5.57 -22.26 16.17
CA ALA A 274 -6.77 -23.00 15.72
C ALA A 274 -8.09 -22.19 15.72
N PRO A 275 -9.18 -22.71 15.12
CA PRO A 275 -9.31 -23.40 13.83
C PRO A 275 -9.48 -22.41 12.66
N HIS A 276 -9.33 -22.86 11.40
CA HIS A 276 -9.19 -22.00 10.20
C HIS A 276 -10.43 -21.94 9.29
N ARG A 277 -11.61 -22.37 9.72
CA ARG A 277 -12.79 -22.48 8.84
C ARG A 277 -13.10 -21.23 8.01
N ALA A 278 -12.99 -20.03 8.61
CA ALA A 278 -13.23 -18.79 7.87
C ALA A 278 -12.11 -18.46 6.87
N LEU A 279 -10.85 -18.83 7.17
CA LEU A 279 -9.74 -18.73 6.22
C LEU A 279 -9.96 -19.70 5.05
N GLU A 280 -10.32 -20.94 5.33
CA GLU A 280 -10.59 -21.95 4.30
C GLU A 280 -11.76 -21.55 3.39
N ALA A 281 -12.83 -21.00 3.96
CA ALA A 281 -13.92 -20.42 3.19
C ALA A 281 -13.46 -19.23 2.32
N ALA A 282 -12.60 -18.36 2.85
CA ALA A 282 -12.03 -17.24 2.10
C ALA A 282 -11.14 -17.73 0.94
N LEU A 283 -10.25 -18.70 1.17
CA LEU A 283 -9.41 -19.30 0.13
C LEU A 283 -10.26 -19.94 -0.97
N ARG A 284 -11.33 -20.65 -0.61
CA ARG A 284 -12.26 -21.22 -1.60
C ARG A 284 -12.97 -20.15 -2.42
N LYS A 285 -13.35 -19.03 -1.80
CA LYS A 285 -13.93 -17.89 -2.52
C LYS A 285 -12.92 -17.25 -3.48
N GLU A 286 -11.69 -17.02 -3.03
CA GLU A 286 -10.61 -16.47 -3.87
C GLU A 286 -10.26 -17.42 -5.02
N ALA A 287 -10.31 -18.74 -4.80
CA ALA A 287 -10.04 -19.74 -5.82
C ALA A 287 -10.98 -19.65 -7.03
N ALA A 288 -12.21 -19.16 -6.85
CA ALA A 288 -13.13 -18.92 -7.95
C ALA A 288 -12.67 -17.79 -8.89
N ALA A 289 -11.84 -16.86 -8.40
CA ALA A 289 -11.31 -15.74 -9.16
C ALA A 289 -9.84 -15.94 -9.59
N ASN A 290 -9.03 -16.57 -8.74
CA ASN A 290 -7.61 -16.87 -8.99
C ASN A 290 -7.23 -18.19 -8.29
N GLU A 291 -7.54 -19.29 -8.95
CA GLU A 291 -7.29 -20.65 -8.41
C GLU A 291 -5.82 -20.90 -8.08
N PRO A 292 -4.83 -20.52 -8.92
CA PRO A 292 -3.42 -20.80 -8.62
C PRO A 292 -2.93 -20.18 -7.31
N LEU A 293 -3.24 -18.91 -7.07
CA LEU A 293 -2.79 -18.22 -5.86
C LEU A 293 -3.45 -18.81 -4.60
N ALA A 294 -4.77 -19.00 -4.64
CA ALA A 294 -5.50 -19.61 -3.55
C ALA A 294 -5.05 -21.06 -3.29
N GLY A 295 -4.71 -21.79 -4.36
CA GLY A 295 -4.16 -23.13 -4.32
C GLY A 295 -2.80 -23.22 -3.66
N LEU A 296 -1.88 -22.31 -3.99
CA LEU A 296 -0.57 -22.20 -3.34
C LEU A 296 -0.71 -21.86 -1.85
N LEU A 297 -1.61 -20.95 -1.48
CA LEU A 297 -1.87 -20.62 -0.07
C LEU A 297 -2.51 -21.78 0.69
N ALA A 298 -3.43 -22.52 0.06
CA ALA A 298 -4.02 -23.74 0.65
C ALA A 298 -2.96 -24.83 0.83
N ALA A 299 -2.07 -25.02 -0.15
CA ALA A 299 -0.94 -25.94 -0.05
C ALA A 299 0.05 -25.52 1.05
N TRP A 300 0.26 -24.22 1.22
CA TRP A 300 1.09 -23.67 2.30
C TRP A 300 0.47 -23.96 3.67
N LEU A 301 -0.84 -23.72 3.81
CA LEU A 301 -1.58 -24.01 5.04
C LEU A 301 -1.55 -25.51 5.39
N GLU A 302 -1.72 -26.40 4.40
CA GLU A 302 -1.61 -27.85 4.58
C GLU A 302 -0.21 -28.25 5.05
N ARG A 303 0.84 -27.62 4.52
CA ARG A 303 2.22 -27.86 4.98
C ARG A 303 2.42 -27.44 6.43
N LEU A 304 1.86 -26.30 6.84
CA LEU A 304 1.95 -25.82 8.22
C LEU A 304 1.14 -26.70 9.18
N ARG A 305 0.04 -27.32 8.70
CA ARG A 305 -0.90 -28.09 9.52
C ARG A 305 -1.44 -29.32 8.75
N PRO A 306 -0.62 -30.37 8.57
CA PRO A 306 -1.00 -31.52 7.77
C PRO A 306 -2.27 -32.22 8.29
N GLY A 307 -3.19 -32.54 7.38
CA GLY A 307 -4.40 -33.30 7.70
C GLY A 307 -5.46 -32.56 8.52
N SER A 308 -5.34 -31.24 8.66
CA SER A 308 -6.27 -30.42 9.44
C SER A 308 -7.30 -29.63 8.60
N LEU A 309 -7.15 -29.67 7.28
CA LEU A 309 -8.00 -28.92 6.35
C LEU A 309 -9.32 -29.63 6.05
N GLU A 310 -10.35 -28.84 5.74
CA GLU A 310 -11.60 -29.36 5.18
C GLU A 310 -11.34 -30.06 3.84
N PRO A 311 -12.09 -31.12 3.49
CA PRO A 311 -11.84 -31.92 2.29
C PRO A 311 -11.72 -31.11 0.99
N ALA A 312 -12.55 -30.07 0.85
CA ALA A 312 -12.52 -29.19 -0.32
C ALA A 312 -11.23 -28.36 -0.41
N THR A 313 -10.77 -27.83 0.72
CA THR A 313 -9.51 -27.07 0.79
C THR A 313 -8.31 -27.99 0.64
N ALA A 314 -8.36 -29.20 1.20
CA ALA A 314 -7.33 -30.22 1.05
C ALA A 314 -7.18 -30.67 -0.41
N ALA A 315 -8.29 -30.83 -1.14
CA ALA A 315 -8.27 -31.15 -2.57
C ALA A 315 -7.63 -30.02 -3.40
N LEU A 316 -7.95 -28.76 -3.07
CA LEU A 316 -7.30 -27.59 -3.67
C LEU A 316 -5.79 -27.59 -3.37
N ALA A 317 -5.39 -27.76 -2.11
CA ALA A 317 -4.00 -27.83 -1.68
C ALA A 317 -3.20 -28.94 -2.40
N ALA A 318 -3.80 -30.13 -2.57
CA ALA A 318 -3.15 -31.28 -3.20
C ALA A 318 -2.71 -31.00 -4.63
N ARG A 319 -3.49 -30.23 -5.40
CA ARG A 319 -3.18 -29.85 -6.79
C ARG A 319 -1.94 -28.97 -6.91
N TYR A 320 -1.64 -28.18 -5.87
CA TYR A 320 -0.57 -27.18 -5.89
C TYR A 320 0.64 -27.54 -5.01
N ARG A 321 0.57 -28.64 -4.26
CA ARG A 321 1.63 -29.09 -3.35
C ARG A 321 3.00 -29.23 -4.03
N ALA A 322 3.03 -29.72 -5.27
CA ALA A 322 4.27 -29.90 -6.03
C ALA A 322 4.97 -28.57 -6.40
N HIS A 323 4.26 -27.45 -6.33
CA HIS A 323 4.78 -26.11 -6.67
C HIS A 323 5.33 -25.35 -5.46
N LEU A 324 5.26 -25.92 -4.25
CA LEU A 324 5.91 -25.37 -3.06
C LEU A 324 7.23 -26.10 -2.85
N PRO A 325 8.37 -25.53 -3.27
CA PRO A 325 9.67 -26.15 -3.03
C PRO A 325 9.90 -26.37 -1.53
N ASP A 326 10.65 -27.41 -1.18
CA ASP A 326 11.14 -27.53 0.18
C ASP A 326 12.23 -26.46 0.39
N ALA A 327 12.15 -25.73 1.50
CA ALA A 327 13.16 -24.74 1.87
C ALA A 327 14.53 -25.40 2.05
N ALA A 328 14.56 -26.69 2.41
CA ALA A 328 15.78 -27.49 2.49
C ALA A 328 16.40 -27.81 1.11
N THR A 329 15.64 -27.66 0.03
CA THR A 329 16.04 -28.00 -1.35
C THR A 329 16.25 -26.77 -2.25
N LEU A 330 16.02 -25.57 -1.73
CA LEU A 330 16.27 -24.34 -2.47
C LEU A 330 17.78 -24.06 -2.55
N ASP A 331 18.33 -24.14 -3.75
CA ASP A 331 19.67 -23.67 -4.04
C ASP A 331 19.67 -22.13 -4.03
N ALA A 332 20.32 -21.54 -3.02
CA ALA A 332 20.46 -20.10 -2.87
C ALA A 332 21.12 -19.43 -4.09
N ALA A 333 21.94 -20.17 -4.85
CA ALA A 333 22.56 -19.67 -6.07
C ALA A 333 21.56 -19.57 -7.25
N GLN A 334 20.58 -20.48 -7.32
CA GLN A 334 19.52 -20.45 -8.33
C GLN A 334 18.44 -19.40 -8.01
N THR A 335 18.22 -19.10 -6.73
CA THR A 335 17.23 -18.10 -6.31
C THR A 335 17.72 -16.66 -6.48
N CYS A 336 19.04 -16.44 -6.61
CA CYS A 336 19.66 -15.12 -6.67
C CYS A 336 20.74 -15.01 -7.76
N PRO A 337 20.40 -15.17 -9.05
CA PRO A 337 21.37 -15.27 -10.15
C PRO A 337 22.21 -13.99 -10.37
N GLN A 338 21.76 -12.84 -9.86
CA GLN A 338 22.42 -11.54 -10.06
C GLN A 338 23.22 -11.02 -8.85
N ARG A 339 23.42 -11.83 -7.78
CA ARG A 339 24.09 -11.40 -6.53
C ARG A 339 23.52 -10.13 -5.87
N ARG A 340 22.29 -9.72 -6.22
CA ARG A 340 21.58 -8.56 -5.65
C ARG A 340 20.36 -8.94 -4.81
N CYS A 341 20.36 -10.13 -4.24
CA CYS A 341 19.45 -10.41 -3.14
C CYS A 341 20.03 -9.75 -1.89
N THR A 342 19.50 -8.59 -1.54
CA THR A 342 19.73 -8.01 -0.22
C THR A 342 19.08 -8.93 0.81
N GLN A 343 19.89 -9.85 1.35
CA GLN A 343 19.61 -10.44 2.64
C GLN A 343 19.64 -9.27 3.63
N ARG A 344 18.47 -8.76 4.03
CA ARG A 344 18.35 -7.81 5.15
C ARG A 344 18.70 -8.58 6.44
N MET A 345 19.98 -8.88 6.63
CA MET A 345 20.55 -9.12 7.94
C MET A 345 20.84 -7.73 8.51
N ILE A 346 19.93 -7.26 9.36
CA ILE A 346 20.23 -6.13 10.22
C ILE A 346 21.16 -6.68 11.31
N PHE A 347 22.46 -6.42 11.14
CA PHE A 347 23.39 -6.44 12.27
C PHE A 347 23.24 -5.11 12.99
N PHE A 348 22.93 -5.14 14.28
CA PHE A 348 23.32 -4.09 15.20
C PHE A 348 24.48 -4.67 16.00
N ASP A 349 25.70 -4.28 15.63
CA ASP A 349 26.81 -4.24 16.58
C ASP A 349 26.67 -2.90 17.32
N ASP A 350 26.37 -3.00 18.61
CA ASP A 350 27.12 -2.35 19.70
C ASP A 350 26.80 -3.08 21.03
#